data_AF-A0A1J4RG75-F1
#
_entry.id   AF-A0A1J4RG75-F1
#
_cell.length_a   1.000
_cell.length_b   1.000
_cell.length_c   1.000
_cell.angle_alpha   90.00
_cell.angle_beta   90.00
_cell.angle_gamma   90.00
#
_symmetry.space_group_name_H-M   'P 1'
#
loop_
_entity.id
_entity.type
_entity.pdbx_description
1 polymer ?
#
loop_
_entity_poly.entity_id
_entity_poly.type
_entity_poly.pdbx_seq_one_letter_code
_entity_poly.pdbx_strand_id
1 'polypeptide(L)'
;MHYYGHLFVTEWLDVLWLLLTPLIVHKKQLWKALAFMVLCMLVLRLQVEIVQSTGYSTGFTGLLDWPLMYRGFGVYGFFCALYLLLSYFSPYTRGAIYLAASLSIFFMAFTVSSIVLII
;
A
#
# COMPACT_ATOMS: atom_id res chain seq x y z
N MET A 1 -12.39 10.55 -20.77
CA MET A 1 -11.13 11.10 -20.22
C MET A 1 -11.40 12.12 -19.09
N HIS A 2 -12.21 11.80 -18.08
CA HIS A 2 -12.55 12.73 -16.97
C HIS A 2 -12.44 12.09 -15.57
N TYR A 3 -11.85 10.89 -15.48
CA TYR A 3 -11.67 10.15 -14.21
C TYR A 3 -10.25 10.24 -13.63
N TYR A 4 -9.28 10.83 -14.36
CA TYR A 4 -7.89 10.93 -13.90
C TYR A 4 -7.68 11.99 -12.81
N GLY A 5 -8.48 13.06 -12.79
CA GLY A 5 -8.31 14.17 -11.86
C GLY A 5 -8.67 13.82 -10.41
N HIS A 6 -9.66 12.96 -10.18
CA HIS A 6 -10.11 12.63 -8.83
C HIS A 6 -9.22 11.58 -8.14
N LEU A 7 -8.48 10.77 -8.90
CA LEU A 7 -7.43 9.88 -8.39
C LEU A 7 -6.20 10.67 -7.90
N PHE A 8 -5.94 11.84 -8.50
CA PHE A 8 -4.78 12.68 -8.16
C PHE A 8 -4.99 13.58 -6.92
N VAL A 9 -6.24 13.93 -6.58
CA VAL A 9 -6.52 14.87 -5.47
C VAL A 9 -6.55 14.18 -4.10
N THR A 10 -6.84 12.88 -4.04
CA THR A 10 -6.74 12.06 -2.82
C THR A 10 -5.30 11.61 -2.49
N GLU A 11 -4.30 12.01 -3.28
CA GLU A 11 -2.89 11.57 -3.22
C GLU A 11 -2.07 12.05 -2.02
N TRP A 12 -2.58 12.99 -1.23
CA TRP A 12 -1.86 13.50 -0.06
C TRP A 12 -1.58 12.42 1.00
N LEU A 13 -2.39 11.34 1.03
CA LEU A 13 -2.20 10.25 1.98
C LEU A 13 -0.92 9.44 1.69
N ASP A 14 -0.56 9.26 0.42
CA ASP A 14 0.67 8.60 0.00
C ASP A 14 1.90 9.42 0.43
N VAL A 15 1.82 10.74 0.24
CA VAL A 15 2.87 11.70 0.62
C VAL A 15 3.06 11.71 2.15
N LEU A 16 1.97 11.63 2.92
CA LEU A 16 2.03 11.49 4.38
C LEU A 16 2.81 10.24 4.78
N TRP A 17 2.57 9.11 4.12
CA TRP A 17 3.28 7.88 4.42
C TRP A 17 4.76 7.94 4.06
N LEU A 18 5.07 8.58 2.94
CA LEU A 18 6.45 8.86 2.51
C LEU A 18 7.21 9.77 3.47
N LEU A 19 6.54 10.75 4.10
CA LEU A 19 7.14 11.64 5.11
C LEU A 19 7.26 10.98 6.49
N LEU A 20 6.35 10.08 6.86
CA LEU A 20 6.41 9.31 8.10
C LEU A 20 7.53 8.25 8.08
N THR A 21 7.81 7.66 6.92
CA THR A 21 8.86 6.65 6.74
C THR A 21 10.25 7.09 7.24
N PRO A 22 10.79 8.26 6.84
CA PRO A 22 12.11 8.73 7.31
C PRO A 22 12.12 9.18 8.78
N LEU A 23 10.96 9.46 9.39
CA LEU A 23 10.85 9.82 10.80
C LEU A 23 10.92 8.57 11.71
N ILE A 24 10.37 7.44 11.23
CA ILE A 24 10.26 6.19 12.00
C ILE A 24 11.49 5.28 11.77
N VAL A 25 12.03 5.24 10.54
CA VAL A 25 13.06 4.25 10.16
C VAL A 25 14.48 4.84 10.25
N HIS A 26 15.41 4.05 10.79
CA HIS A 26 16.83 4.44 10.89
C HIS A 26 17.52 4.63 9.53
N LYS A 27 18.45 5.59 9.45
CA LYS A 27 19.18 6.01 8.23
C LYS A 27 19.78 4.87 7.38
N LYS A 28 20.20 3.75 7.99
CA LYS A 28 20.79 2.61 7.26
C LYS A 28 19.76 1.71 6.55
N GLN A 29 18.50 1.72 6.99
CA GLN A 29 17.42 0.89 6.43
C GLN A 29 16.37 1.73 5.68
N LEU A 30 16.44 3.05 5.83
CA LEU A 30 15.51 4.02 5.24
C LEU A 30 15.30 3.82 3.74
N TRP A 31 16.36 3.63 2.95
CA TRP A 31 16.24 3.40 1.51
C TRP A 31 15.43 2.15 1.15
N LYS A 32 15.54 1.08 1.95
CA LYS A 32 14.79 -0.17 1.73
C LYS A 32 13.32 0.03 2.07
N ALA A 33 13.04 0.70 3.18
CA ALA A 33 11.67 1.05 3.57
C ALA A 33 11.02 2.00 2.57
N LEU A 34 11.76 2.99 2.07
CA LEU A 34 11.29 3.92 1.03
C LEU A 34 10.95 3.19 -0.27
N ALA A 35 11.85 2.32 -0.75
CA ALA A 35 11.60 1.51 -1.92
C ALA A 35 10.36 0.61 -1.75
N PHE A 36 10.20 0.02 -0.56
CA PHE A 36 9.03 -0.78 -0.22
C PHE A 36 7.72 0.02 -0.26
N MET A 37 7.71 1.20 0.35
CA MET A 37 6.52 2.07 0.38
C MET A 37 6.12 2.51 -1.02
N VAL A 38 7.10 2.91 -1.85
CA VAL A 38 6.85 3.30 -3.25
C VAL A 38 6.30 2.12 -4.05
N LEU A 39 6.85 0.92 -3.87
CA LEU A 39 6.36 -0.28 -4.54
C LEU A 39 4.91 -0.58 -4.15
N CYS A 40 4.59 -0.51 -2.85
CA CYS A 40 3.23 -0.68 -2.34
C CYS A 40 2.25 0.33 -2.96
N MET A 41 2.63 1.61 -3.05
CA MET A 41 1.81 2.65 -3.68
C MET A 41 1.55 2.38 -5.16
N LEU A 42 2.58 2.03 -5.91
CA LEU A 42 2.48 1.74 -7.34
C LEU A 42 1.54 0.55 -7.58
N VAL A 43 1.68 -0.50 -6.77
CA VAL A 43 0.89 -1.71 -6.88
C VAL A 43 -0.56 -1.47 -6.50
N LEU A 44 -0.85 -0.68 -5.47
CA LEU A 44 -2.21 -0.28 -5.13
C LEU A 44 -2.89 0.44 -6.30
N ARG A 45 -2.19 1.38 -6.96
CA ARG A 45 -2.73 2.10 -8.12
C ARG A 45 -3.01 1.17 -9.29
N LEU A 46 -2.09 0.26 -9.59
CA LEU A 46 -2.30 -0.76 -10.62
C LEU A 46 -3.49 -1.67 -10.29
N GLN A 47 -3.63 -2.10 -9.03
CA GLN A 47 -4.77 -2.92 -8.61
C GLN A 47 -6.10 -2.20 -8.83
N VAL A 48 -6.20 -0.93 -8.40
CA VAL A 48 -7.42 -0.13 -8.57
C VAL A 48 -7.73 0.08 -10.05
N GLU A 49 -6.72 0.38 -10.88
CA GLU A 49 -6.88 0.58 -12.32
C GLU A 49 -7.33 -0.70 -13.03
N ILE A 50 -6.77 -1.86 -12.68
CA ILE A 50 -7.19 -3.15 -13.22
C ILE A 50 -8.66 -3.41 -12.90
N VAL A 51 -9.10 -3.20 -11.65
CA VAL A 51 -10.50 -3.43 -11.28
C VAL A 51 -11.44 -2.42 -11.96
N GLN A 52 -11.05 -1.15 -12.06
CA GLN A 52 -11.81 -0.14 -12.78
C GLN A 52 -11.92 -0.45 -14.29
N SER A 53 -10.84 -0.94 -14.92
CA SER A 53 -10.85 -1.33 -16.33
C SER A 53 -11.74 -2.54 -16.63
N THR A 54 -12.06 -3.34 -15.61
CA THR A 54 -12.99 -4.47 -15.71
C THR A 54 -14.46 -4.01 -15.73
N GLY A 55 -14.73 -2.71 -15.55
CA GLY A 55 -16.07 -2.12 -15.66
C GLY A 55 -16.87 -2.10 -14.35
N TYR A 56 -16.30 -2.57 -13.24
CA TYR A 56 -16.93 -2.58 -11.92
C TYR A 56 -16.40 -1.42 -11.07
N SER A 57 -17.18 -0.34 -10.97
CA SER A 57 -16.79 0.88 -10.23
C SER A 57 -16.91 0.75 -8.70
N THR A 58 -17.59 -0.28 -8.19
CA THR A 58 -17.90 -0.47 -6.76
C THR A 58 -17.51 -1.86 -6.22
N GLY A 59 -16.86 -2.69 -7.03
CA GLY A 59 -16.53 -4.08 -6.71
C GLY A 59 -17.39 -5.06 -7.52
N PHE A 60 -16.93 -6.31 -7.62
CA PHE A 60 -17.56 -7.37 -8.41
C PHE A 60 -18.84 -7.90 -7.73
N THR A 61 -18.91 -7.86 -6.39
CA THR A 61 -20.06 -8.37 -5.63
C THR A 61 -20.98 -7.31 -5.02
N GLY A 62 -20.61 -6.03 -5.03
CA GLY A 62 -21.47 -4.94 -4.54
C GLY A 62 -21.77 -5.00 -3.03
N LEU A 63 -20.98 -5.74 -2.25
CA LEU A 63 -21.19 -5.95 -0.80
C LEU A 63 -20.68 -4.81 0.09
N LEU A 64 -20.21 -3.71 -0.52
CA LEU A 64 -19.13 -2.79 -0.11
C LEU A 64 -19.29 -1.53 -0.98
N ASP A 65 -20.33 -0.73 -0.74
CA ASP A 65 -20.63 0.53 -1.44
C ASP A 65 -19.62 1.67 -1.16
N TRP A 66 -18.41 1.35 -0.71
CA TRP A 66 -17.33 2.31 -0.52
C TRP A 66 -16.48 2.43 -1.78
N PRO A 67 -15.95 3.64 -2.07
CA PRO A 67 -15.08 3.82 -3.22
C PRO A 67 -13.84 2.93 -3.10
N LEU A 68 -13.49 2.22 -4.18
CA LEU A 68 -12.37 1.27 -4.25
C LEU A 68 -11.07 1.81 -3.63
N MET A 69 -10.81 3.10 -3.87
CA MET A 69 -9.60 3.77 -3.40
C MET A 69 -9.50 3.80 -1.87
N TYR A 70 -10.61 4.05 -1.15
CA TYR A 70 -10.60 4.08 0.33
C TYR A 70 -10.42 2.69 0.92
N ARG A 71 -11.03 1.66 0.32
CA ARG A 71 -10.85 0.27 0.72
C ARG A 71 -9.39 -0.16 0.56
N GLY A 72 -8.80 0.16 -0.60
CA GLY A 72 -7.39 -0.08 -0.89
C GLY A 72 -6.47 0.61 0.12
N PHE A 73 -6.72 1.90 0.42
CA PHE A 73 -5.96 2.63 1.43
C PHE A 73 -6.09 2.05 2.84
N GLY A 74 -7.25 1.56 3.24
CA GLY A 74 -7.44 0.94 4.55
C GLY A 74 -6.57 -0.30 4.73
N VAL A 75 -6.60 -1.19 3.74
CA VAL A 75 -5.79 -2.43 3.75
C VAL A 75 -4.31 -2.10 3.66
N TYR A 76 -3.90 -1.29 2.68
CA TYR A 76 -2.49 -0.94 2.50
C TYR A 76 -1.93 -0.12 3.67
N GLY A 77 -2.71 0.81 4.22
CA GLY A 77 -2.32 1.60 5.37
C GLY A 77 -2.05 0.74 6.59
N PHE A 78 -2.88 -0.28 6.84
CA PHE A 78 -2.66 -1.25 7.91
C PHE A 78 -1.35 -2.03 7.73
N PHE A 79 -1.09 -2.57 6.54
CA PHE A 79 0.14 -3.31 6.28
C PHE A 79 1.40 -2.44 6.26
N CYS A 80 1.31 -1.20 5.76
CA CYS A 80 2.41 -0.24 5.81
C CYS A 80 2.74 0.15 7.26
N ALA A 81 1.72 0.39 8.10
CA ALA A 81 1.92 0.65 9.52
C ALA A 81 2.57 -0.54 10.23
N LEU A 82 2.11 -1.77 9.93
CA LEU A 82 2.68 -3.00 10.47
C LEU A 82 4.14 -3.17 10.04
N TYR A 83 4.45 -2.89 8.78
CA TYR A 83 5.83 -2.90 8.27
C TYR A 83 6.72 -1.87 8.97
N LEU A 84 6.26 -0.63 9.12
CA LEU A 84 7.00 0.44 9.81
C LEU A 84 7.23 0.08 11.28
N LEU A 85 6.23 -0.49 11.94
CA LEU A 85 6.32 -0.95 13.34
C LEU A 85 7.38 -2.06 13.49
N LEU A 86 7.37 -3.06 12.61
CA LEU A 86 8.39 -4.11 12.60
C LEU A 86 9.79 -3.54 12.26
N SER A 87 9.86 -2.58 11.35
CA SER A 87 11.11 -1.92 11.00
C SER A 87 11.68 -1.09 12.16
N TYR A 88 10.83 -0.50 12.99
CA TYR A 88 11.23 0.24 14.18
C TYR A 88 11.83 -0.68 15.25
N PHE A 89 11.20 -1.83 15.52
CA PHE A 89 11.68 -2.79 16.52
C PHE A 89 12.93 -3.59 16.09
N SER A 90 13.33 -3.54 14.82
CA SER A 90 14.38 -4.42 14.26
C SER A 90 15.64 -3.69 13.73
N PRO A 91 16.31 -2.84 14.54
CA PRO A 91 17.40 -1.97 14.08
C PRO A 91 18.70 -2.71 13.69
N TYR A 92 18.86 -3.99 14.02
CA TYR A 92 20.11 -4.75 13.83
C TYR A 92 19.98 -6.04 12.99
N THR A 93 18.86 -6.22 12.29
CA THR A 93 18.61 -7.43 11.53
C THR A 93 19.37 -7.46 10.21
N ARG A 94 19.95 -8.64 9.86
CA ARG A 94 20.66 -8.86 8.59
C ARG A 94 19.76 -8.49 7.41
N GLY A 95 20.34 -7.82 6.41
CA GLY A 95 19.59 -7.25 5.29
C GLY A 95 18.70 -8.24 4.52
N ALA A 96 19.06 -9.53 4.47
CA ALA A 96 18.27 -10.57 3.83
C ALA A 96 16.98 -10.92 4.60
N ILE A 97 17.04 -10.97 5.94
CA ILE A 97 15.87 -11.28 6.79
C ILE A 97 14.86 -10.12 6.69
N TYR A 98 15.36 -8.88 6.70
CA TYR A 98 14.55 -7.69 6.51
C TYR A 98 13.83 -7.67 5.15
N LEU A 99 14.55 -8.07 4.09
CA LEU A 99 13.98 -8.16 2.76
C LEU A 99 12.92 -9.27 2.66
N ALA A 100 13.19 -10.45 3.21
CA ALA A 100 12.20 -11.53 3.25
C ALA A 100 10.92 -11.10 3.99
N ALA A 101 11.05 -10.46 5.16
CA ALA A 101 9.92 -9.95 5.92
C ALA A 101 9.11 -8.90 5.14
N SER A 102 9.78 -7.95 4.47
CA SER A 102 9.12 -6.98 3.61
C SER A 102 8.35 -7.66 2.47
N LEU A 103 8.97 -8.61 1.78
CA LEU A 103 8.35 -9.32 0.66
C LEU A 103 7.11 -10.11 1.09
N SER A 104 7.16 -10.78 2.25
CA SER A 104 6.01 -11.49 2.81
C SER A 104 4.85 -10.55 3.12
N ILE A 105 5.12 -9.40 3.74
CA ILE A 105 4.08 -8.40 4.04
C ILE A 105 3.51 -7.82 2.75
N PHE A 106 4.34 -7.60 1.73
CA PHE A 106 3.88 -7.13 0.43
C PHE A 106 2.92 -8.11 -0.23
N PHE A 107 3.27 -9.39 -0.31
CA PHE A 107 2.37 -10.39 -0.89
C PHE A 107 1.07 -10.54 -0.09
N MET A 108 1.16 -10.48 1.24
CA MET A 108 -0.03 -10.52 2.09
C MET A 108 -0.93 -9.31 1.83
N ALA A 109 -0.37 -8.10 1.80
CA ALA A 109 -1.10 -6.86 1.49
C ALA A 109 -1.73 -6.91 0.10
N PHE A 110 -0.98 -7.40 -0.90
CA PHE A 110 -1.44 -7.54 -2.26
C PHE A 110 -2.64 -8.49 -2.36
N THR A 111 -2.55 -9.69 -1.77
CA THR A 111 -3.63 -10.68 -1.82
C THR A 111 -4.88 -10.19 -1.09
N VAL A 112 -4.72 -9.63 0.11
CA VAL A 112 -5.86 -9.11 0.89
C VAL A 112 -6.51 -7.93 0.17
N SER A 113 -5.70 -7.01 -0.39
CA SER A 113 -6.22 -5.87 -1.15
C SER A 113 -6.99 -6.34 -2.40
N SER A 114 -6.47 -7.31 -3.15
CA SER A 114 -7.18 -7.88 -4.30
C SER A 114 -8.54 -8.47 -3.90
N ILE A 115 -8.60 -9.20 -2.78
CA ILE A 115 -9.86 -9.76 -2.28
C ILE A 115 -10.83 -8.63 -1.90
N VAL A 116 -10.37 -7.64 -1.13
CA VAL A 116 -11.22 -6.52 -0.67
C VAL A 116 -11.68 -5.61 -1.82
N LEU A 117 -10.88 -5.45 -2.88
CA LEU A 117 -11.25 -4.69 -4.07
C LEU A 117 -12.26 -5.43 -4.95
N ILE A 118 -12.23 -6.77 -4.95
CA ILE A 118 -13.19 -7.61 -5.68
C ILE A 118 -14.52 -7.68 -4.94
N ILE A 119 -14.51 -7.76 -3.60
CA ILE A 119 -15.73 -7.87 -2.78
C ILE A 119 -16.53 -6.57 -2.81
#